data_AF-A0A314Z2F2-F1
#
_entry.id   AF-A0A314Z2F2-F1
#
_cell.length_a   1.000
_cell.length_b   1.000
_cell.length_c   1.000
_cell.angle_alpha   90.00
_cell.angle_beta   90.00
_cell.angle_gamma   90.00
#
_symmetry.space_group_name_H-M   'P 1'
#
loop_
_entity.id
_entity.type
_entity.pdbx_description
1 polymer ?
#
loop_
_entity_poly.entity_id
_entity_poly.type
_entity_poly.pdbx_seq_one_letter_code
_entity_poly.pdbx_strand_id
1 'polypeptide(L)'
;MERIMQSQTLSDANKQAYMRGKRVLEINPRHPIIKELRERVVKNAEDESVKQTAQLIYQTALMESGFNLPDPKDFASRIYSSVKSSLNINPDVAVEEEEDVEEVETETATDEATATPEADADTLKDEL
;
A
#
# COMPACT_ATOMS: atom_id res chain seq x y z
N MET A 1 -6.90 19.20 5.53
CA MET A 1 -6.19 19.83 6.67
C MET A 1 -5.52 18.80 7.58
N GLU A 2 -6.19 17.69 7.93
CA GLU A 2 -5.61 16.62 8.76
C GLU A 2 -4.23 16.13 8.27
N ARG A 3 -4.10 15.82 6.97
CA ARG A 3 -2.82 15.39 6.37
C ARG A 3 -1.69 16.41 6.55
N ILE A 4 -1.99 17.70 6.37
CA ILE A 4 -1.01 18.80 6.50
C ILE A 4 -0.56 18.95 7.95
N MET A 5 -1.48 18.83 8.90
CA MET A 5 -1.15 18.88 10.33
C MET A 5 -0.28 17.69 10.75
N GLN A 6 -0.58 16.48 10.27
CA GLN A 6 0.19 15.27 10.56
C GLN A 6 1.60 15.29 9.94
N SER A 7 1.80 15.99 8.82
CA SER A 7 3.11 16.08 8.17
C SER A 7 4.08 17.08 8.82
N GLN A 8 3.66 17.85 9.84
CA GLN A 8 4.52 18.83 10.50
C GLN A 8 5.37 18.17 11.59
N THR A 9 6.69 18.09 11.37
CA THR A 9 7.67 17.42 12.24
C THR A 9 7.72 17.94 13.69
N LEU A 10 7.50 19.23 13.92
CA LEU A 10 7.56 19.87 15.25
C LEU A 10 6.18 20.14 15.87
N SER A 11 5.11 19.56 15.34
CA SER A 11 3.77 19.77 15.90
C SER A 11 3.51 18.86 17.11
N ASP A 12 2.90 19.42 18.15
CA ASP A 12 2.59 18.71 19.39
C ASP A 12 1.48 17.67 19.18
N ALA A 13 1.82 16.38 19.37
CA ALA A 13 0.91 15.26 19.17
C ALA A 13 -0.37 15.34 20.03
N ASN A 14 -0.29 15.94 21.23
CA ASN A 14 -1.45 16.13 22.10
C ASN A 14 -2.46 17.12 21.52
N LYS A 15 -1.97 18.16 20.82
CA LYS A 15 -2.84 19.12 20.12
C LYS A 15 -3.48 18.50 18.88
N GLN A 16 -2.78 17.61 18.18
CA GLN A 16 -3.34 16.90 17.03
C GLN A 16 -4.51 16.00 17.41
N ALA A 17 -4.44 15.32 18.57
CA ALA A 17 -5.52 14.46 19.05
C ALA A 17 -6.80 15.26 19.35
N TYR A 18 -6.67 16.45 19.94
CA TYR A 18 -7.82 17.32 20.24
C TYR A 18 -8.46 17.94 18.97
N MET A 19 -7.67 18.13 17.91
CA MET A 19 -8.13 18.64 16.62
C MET A 19 -8.75 17.55 15.72
N ARG A 20 -8.68 16.27 16.13
CA ARG A 20 -9.24 15.15 15.36
C ARG A 20 -10.73 15.04 15.62
N GLY A 21 -11.52 15.83 14.88
CA GLY A 21 -12.97 15.72 14.88
C GLY A 21 -13.46 14.33 14.48
N LYS A 22 -14.66 13.95 14.96
CA LYS A 22 -15.33 12.73 14.52
C LYS A 22 -15.67 12.86 13.03
N ARG A 23 -15.32 11.83 12.25
CA ARG A 23 -15.67 11.74 10.83
C ARG A 23 -17.11 11.25 10.70
N VAL A 24 -17.88 11.85 9.80
CA VAL A 24 -19.26 11.43 9.48
C VAL A 24 -19.24 10.71 8.14
N LEU A 25 -19.74 9.47 8.10
CA LEU A 25 -19.92 8.72 6.86
C LEU A 25 -21.31 9.03 6.30
N GLU A 26 -21.36 9.77 5.20
CA GLU A 26 -22.59 9.99 4.46
C GLU A 26 -22.82 8.85 3.46
N ILE A 27 -24.05 8.35 3.38
CA ILE A 27 -24.42 7.25 2.47
C ILE A 27 -25.53 7.71 1.52
N ASN A 28 -25.48 7.25 0.27
CA ASN A 28 -26.56 7.47 -0.70
C ASN A 28 -27.59 6.33 -0.63
N PRO A 29 -28.80 6.55 -0.09
CA PRO A 29 -29.81 5.49 0.06
C PRO A 29 -30.37 4.98 -1.26
N ARG A 30 -30.15 5.70 -2.37
CA ARG A 30 -30.60 5.29 -3.71
C ARG A 30 -29.60 4.37 -4.40
N HIS A 31 -28.37 4.28 -3.92
CA HIS A 31 -27.33 3.46 -4.52
C HIS A 31 -27.63 1.97 -4.38
N PRO A 32 -27.51 1.15 -5.45
CA PRO A 32 -27.89 -0.26 -5.41
C PRO A 32 -27.14 -1.05 -4.33
N ILE A 33 -25.83 -0.80 -4.16
CA ILE A 33 -25.02 -1.46 -3.10
C ILE A 33 -25.58 -1.18 -1.70
N ILE A 34 -26.01 0.05 -1.41
CA ILE A 34 -26.53 0.40 -0.07
C ILE A 34 -27.89 -0.25 0.18
N LYS A 35 -28.73 -0.37 -0.85
CA LYS A 35 -30.01 -1.09 -0.76
C LYS A 35 -29.80 -2.58 -0.47
N GLU A 36 -28.93 -3.23 -1.23
CA GLU A 36 -28.57 -4.64 -1.04
C GLU A 36 -27.97 -4.88 0.35
N LEU A 37 -27.06 -4.00 0.79
CA LEU A 37 -26.45 -4.08 2.12
C LEU A 37 -27.52 -4.01 3.23
N ARG A 38 -28.49 -3.11 3.10
CA ARG A 38 -29.62 -3.01 4.03
C ARG A 38 -30.43 -4.32 4.07
N GLU A 39 -30.76 -4.88 2.92
CA GLU A 39 -31.55 -6.12 2.85
C GLU A 39 -30.83 -7.29 3.53
N ARG A 40 -29.51 -7.40 3.37
CA ARG A 40 -28.71 -8.42 4.03
C ARG A 40 -28.64 -8.23 5.54
N VAL A 41 -28.41 -7.00 6.00
CA VAL A 41 -28.39 -6.68 7.44
C VAL A 41 -29.73 -7.01 8.11
N VAL A 42 -30.85 -6.73 7.45
CA VAL A 42 -32.19 -7.06 7.98
C VAL A 42 -32.39 -8.58 8.10
N LYS A 43 -31.81 -9.37 7.20
CA LYS A 43 -31.88 -10.85 7.24
C LYS A 43 -30.97 -11.43 8.34
N ASN A 44 -29.73 -10.94 8.44
CA ASN A 44 -28.78 -11.35 9.46
C ASN A 44 -27.78 -10.23 9.75
N ALA A 45 -27.93 -9.56 10.90
CA ALA A 45 -27.02 -8.51 11.32
C ALA A 45 -25.63 -9.02 11.71
N GLU A 46 -25.52 -10.31 12.06
CA GLU A 46 -24.26 -10.94 12.48
C GLU A 46 -23.49 -11.58 11.33
N ASP A 47 -23.94 -11.39 10.08
CA ASP A 47 -23.23 -11.88 8.91
C ASP A 47 -21.87 -11.17 8.74
N GLU A 48 -20.80 -11.93 8.98
CA GLU A 48 -19.43 -11.44 8.88
C GLU A 48 -19.07 -10.96 7.47
N SER A 49 -19.63 -11.56 6.41
CA SER A 49 -19.38 -11.11 5.03
C SER A 49 -19.97 -9.72 4.78
N VAL A 50 -21.12 -9.43 5.38
CA VAL A 50 -21.81 -8.13 5.30
C VAL A 50 -21.03 -7.08 6.07
N LYS A 51 -20.55 -7.41 7.28
CA LYS A 51 -19.68 -6.54 8.08
C LYS A 51 -18.38 -6.22 7.35
N GLN A 52 -17.73 -7.23 6.75
CA GLN A 52 -16.52 -7.03 5.95
C GLN A 52 -16.75 -6.13 4.74
N THR A 53 -17.86 -6.33 4.02
CA THR A 53 -18.25 -5.49 2.88
C THR A 53 -18.50 -4.04 3.31
N ALA A 54 -19.23 -3.82 4.41
CA ALA A 54 -19.49 -2.49 4.96
C ALA A 54 -18.17 -1.78 5.35
N GLN A 55 -17.23 -2.51 5.95
CA GLN A 55 -15.92 -1.98 6.31
C GLN A 55 -15.09 -1.59 5.08
N LEU A 56 -15.13 -2.40 4.02
CA LEU A 56 -14.45 -2.10 2.76
C LEU A 56 -15.01 -0.83 2.09
N ILE A 57 -16.34 -0.67 2.09
CA ILE A 57 -17.00 0.56 1.60
C ILE A 57 -16.56 1.78 2.41
N TYR A 58 -16.50 1.66 3.74
CA TYR A 58 -16.02 2.74 4.62
C TYR A 58 -14.57 3.12 4.33
N GLN A 59 -13.66 2.15 4.22
CA GLN A 59 -12.25 2.41 3.93
C GLN A 59 -12.06 3.05 2.54
N THR A 60 -12.85 2.60 1.55
CA THR A 60 -12.86 3.20 0.21
C THR A 60 -13.31 4.66 0.26
N ALA A 61 -14.43 4.96 0.93
CA ALA A 61 -14.92 6.32 1.10
C ALA A 61 -13.91 7.21 1.85
N LEU A 62 -13.20 6.65 2.82
CA LEU A 62 -12.17 7.33 3.59
C LEU A 62 -11.00 7.75 2.68
N MET A 63 -10.56 6.83 1.82
CA MET A 63 -9.50 7.07 0.84
C MET A 63 -9.91 8.13 -0.20
N GLU A 64 -11.10 8.00 -0.80
CA GLU A 64 -11.62 8.95 -1.79
C GLU A 64 -11.78 10.37 -1.22
N SER A 65 -12.21 10.46 0.05
CA SER A 65 -12.37 11.74 0.75
C SER A 65 -11.04 12.38 1.17
N GLY A 66 -9.90 11.76 0.84
CA GLY A 66 -8.56 12.30 1.12
C GLY A 66 -8.11 12.18 2.57
N PHE A 67 -8.76 11.33 3.36
CA PHE A 67 -8.30 10.99 4.70
C PHE A 67 -7.20 9.93 4.65
N ASN A 68 -6.37 9.90 5.68
CA ASN A 68 -5.39 8.83 5.82
C ASN A 68 -6.06 7.55 6.33
N LEU A 69 -5.74 6.43 5.68
CA LEU A 69 -6.09 5.09 6.14
C LEU A 69 -5.22 4.76 7.37
N PRO A 70 -5.82 4.37 8.51
CA PRO A 70 -5.05 4.07 9.73
C PRO A 70 -4.19 2.80 9.58
N ASP A 71 -4.68 1.80 8.84
CA ASP A 71 -3.96 0.56 8.54
C ASP A 71 -4.14 0.21 7.06
N PRO A 72 -3.18 0.58 6.19
CA PRO A 72 -3.20 0.23 4.78
C PRO A 72 -3.11 -1.28 4.51
N LYS A 73 -2.47 -2.04 5.42
CA LYS A 73 -2.29 -3.50 5.25
C LYS A 73 -3.61 -4.23 5.48
N ASP A 74 -4.39 -3.83 6.49
CA ASP A 74 -5.76 -4.34 6.70
C ASP A 74 -6.69 -4.01 5.52
N PHE A 75 -6.60 -2.80 4.97
CA PHE A 75 -7.38 -2.45 3.77
C PHE A 75 -7.01 -3.33 2.58
N ALA A 76 -5.70 -3.52 2.31
CA ALA A 76 -5.23 -4.39 1.24
C ALA A 76 -5.67 -5.85 1.44
N SER A 77 -5.58 -6.38 2.66
CA SER A 77 -6.01 -7.76 2.96
C SER A 77 -7.49 -7.97 2.65
N ARG A 78 -8.36 -6.99 2.95
CA ARG A 78 -9.79 -7.05 2.63
C ARG A 78 -10.06 -7.02 1.13
N ILE A 79 -9.31 -6.23 0.37
CA ILE A 79 -9.38 -6.23 -1.10
C ILE A 79 -9.00 -7.62 -1.63
N TYR A 80 -7.88 -8.18 -1.18
CA TYR A 80 -7.44 -9.51 -1.59
C TYR A 80 -8.47 -10.59 -1.25
N SER A 81 -9.06 -10.55 -0.05
CA SER A 81 -10.15 -11.46 0.33
C SER A 81 -11.35 -11.32 -0.59
N SER A 82 -11.77 -10.09 -0.93
CA SER A 82 -12.87 -9.85 -1.86
C SER A 82 -12.58 -10.39 -3.27
N VAL A 83 -11.34 -10.21 -3.76
CA VAL A 83 -10.89 -10.76 -5.06
C VAL A 83 -10.85 -12.28 -5.03
N LYS A 84 -10.29 -12.90 -3.98
CA LYS A 84 -10.28 -14.36 -3.79
C LYS A 84 -11.71 -14.93 -3.83
N SER A 85 -12.65 -14.31 -3.11
CA SER A 85 -14.06 -14.73 -3.13
C SER A 85 -14.70 -14.57 -4.51
N SER A 86 -14.41 -13.48 -5.23
CA SER A 86 -14.92 -13.26 -6.60
C SER A 86 -14.41 -14.33 -7.58
N LEU A 87 -13.16 -14.76 -7.41
CA LEU A 87 -12.51 -15.79 -8.23
C LEU A 87 -12.78 -17.23 -7.74
N ASN A 88 -13.57 -17.42 -6.68
CA ASN A 88 -13.79 -18.71 -6.02
C ASN A 88 -12.50 -19.42 -5.58
N ILE A 89 -11.48 -18.65 -5.18
CA ILE A 89 -10.22 -19.16 -4.65
C ILE A 89 -10.39 -19.41 -3.15
N ASN A 90 -9.88 -20.54 -2.66
CA ASN A 90 -9.92 -20.85 -1.23
C ASN A 90 -9.04 -19.83 -0.45
N PRO A 91 -9.57 -19.19 0.61
CA PRO A 91 -8.85 -18.18 1.40
C PRO A 91 -7.51 -18.69 1.96
N ASP A 92 -7.41 -19.98 2.27
CA ASP A 92 -6.25 -20.61 2.92
C ASP A 92 -5.17 -21.07 1.93
N VAL A 93 -5.36 -20.86 0.63
CA VAL A 93 -4.32 -21.14 -0.37
C VAL A 93 -3.17 -20.17 -0.14
N ALA A 94 -2.03 -20.74 0.27
CA ALA A 94 -0.78 -20.03 0.39
C ALA A 94 -0.32 -19.55 -0.99
N VAL A 95 0.34 -18.40 -1.01
CA VAL A 95 1.05 -17.95 -2.20
C VAL A 95 2.15 -18.98 -2.47
N GLU A 96 2.20 -19.52 -3.67
CA GLU A 96 3.30 -20.38 -4.08
C GLU A 96 4.59 -19.57 -3.92
N GLU A 97 5.54 -20.11 -3.14
CA GLU A 97 6.86 -19.50 -3.01
C GLU A 97 7.50 -19.55 -4.40
N GLU A 98 7.91 -18.40 -4.92
CA GLU A 98 8.74 -18.40 -6.12
C GLU A 98 10.04 -19.12 -5.76
N GLU A 99 10.37 -20.19 -6.48
CA GLU A 99 11.72 -20.76 -6.41
C GLU A 99 12.67 -19.62 -6.80
N ASP A 100 13.47 -19.15 -5.83
CA ASP A 100 14.61 -18.27 -6.10
C ASP A 100 15.45 -18.96 -7.17
N VAL A 101 15.26 -18.57 -8.43
CA VAL A 101 16.17 -18.92 -9.51
C VAL A 101 17.48 -18.25 -9.12
N GLU A 102 18.38 -19.03 -8.51
CA GLU A 102 19.76 -18.63 -8.27
C GLU A 102 20.27 -17.95 -9.54
N GLU A 103 20.51 -16.64 -9.47
CA GLU A 103 21.20 -15.91 -10.53
C GLU A 103 22.52 -16.64 -10.76
N VAL A 104 22.62 -17.38 -11.87
CA VAL A 104 23.86 -18.01 -12.28
C VAL A 104 24.81 -16.86 -12.56
N GLU A 105 25.70 -16.57 -11.61
CA GLU A 105 26.84 -15.69 -11.79
C GLU A 105 27.65 -16.22 -12.98
N THR A 106 27.51 -15.58 -14.14
CA THR A 106 28.49 -15.77 -15.21
C THR A 106 29.76 -15.03 -14.79
N GLU A 107 30.63 -15.75 -14.09
CA GLU A 107 32.05 -15.42 -13.96
C GLU A 107 32.65 -15.26 -15.36
N THR A 108 32.87 -14.02 -15.81
CA THR A 108 33.86 -13.76 -16.86
C THR A 108 35.21 -13.52 -16.19
N ALA A 109 35.92 -14.62 -15.91
CA ALA A 109 37.33 -14.58 -15.53
C ALA A 109 38.20 -14.39 -16.79
N THR A 110 38.90 -13.25 -16.82
CA THR A 110 40.29 -13.04 -17.27
C THR A 110 40.74 -13.57 -18.64
N ASP A 111 41.19 -12.64 -19.49
CA ASP A 111 42.45 -12.82 -20.23
C ASP A 111 43.27 -11.52 -20.16
N GLU A 112 44.28 -11.51 -19.28
CA GLU A 112 45.34 -10.51 -19.24
C GLU A 112 46.51 -10.97 -20.12
N ALA A 113 46.96 -10.12 -21.04
CA ALA A 113 48.34 -9.60 -21.11
C ALA A 113 48.82 -9.32 -22.54
N THR A 114 49.26 -8.08 -22.79
CA THR A 114 50.58 -7.82 -23.41
C THR A 114 51.02 -6.37 -23.13
N ALA A 115 51.96 -6.28 -22.20
CA ALA A 115 53.05 -5.30 -21.95
C ALA A 115 53.07 -3.88 -22.59
N THR A 116 53.30 -2.91 -21.70
CA THR A 116 53.78 -1.49 -21.78
C THR A 116 55.24 -1.37 -22.32
N PRO A 117 55.91 -0.19 -22.55
CA PRO A 117 55.79 1.10 -21.80
C PRO A 117 56.15 2.44 -22.52
N GLU A 118 56.18 3.54 -21.72
CA GLU A 118 56.89 4.85 -21.89
C GLU A 118 56.31 5.87 -22.91
N ALA A 119 56.31 7.21 -22.73
CA ALA A 119 56.81 8.18 -21.74
C ALA A 119 56.12 9.57 -21.99
N ASP A 120 56.50 10.57 -21.18
CA ASP A 120 56.22 12.02 -21.21
C ASP A 120 54.91 12.47 -20.51
N ALA A 121 54.91 12.95 -19.25
CA ALA A 121 55.63 14.08 -18.63
C ALA A 121 55.21 15.47 -19.18
N ASP A 122 54.91 16.37 -18.22
CA ASP A 122 54.64 17.81 -18.35
C ASP A 122 53.29 18.23 -18.98
N THR A 123 52.48 19.16 -18.45
CA THR A 123 52.78 20.34 -17.63
C THR A 123 51.48 20.97 -17.08
N LEU A 124 51.56 21.56 -15.87
CA LEU A 124 50.91 22.81 -15.40
C LEU A 124 49.38 22.84 -15.20
N LYS A 125 48.90 22.96 -13.94
CA LYS A 125 48.57 24.25 -13.28
C LYS A 125 47.73 25.19 -14.15
N ASP A 126 46.46 25.43 -13.82
CA ASP A 126 46.09 26.64 -13.06
C ASP A 126 44.59 26.69 -12.74
N GLU A 127 44.32 27.49 -11.73
CA GLU A 127 43.07 27.77 -11.03
C GLU A 127 41.94 28.32 -11.91
N LEU A 128 40.69 27.98 -11.55
CA LEU A 128 39.57 28.91 -11.30
C LEU A 128 38.33 28.18 -10.77
#